data_AF-A0A843J5H0-F1
#
_entry.id   AF-A0A843J5H0-F1
#
_cell.length_a   1.000
_cell.length_b   1.000
_cell.length_c   1.000
_cell.angle_alpha   90.00
_cell.angle_beta   90.00
_cell.angle_gamma   90.00
#
_symmetry.space_group_name_H-M   'P 1'
#
loop_
_entity.id
_entity.type
_entity.pdbx_description
1 polymer ?
#
loop_
_entity_poly.entity_id
_entity_poly.type
_entity_poly.pdbx_seq_one_letter_code
_entity_poly.pdbx_strand_id
1 'polypeptide(L)'
;SGDKDFIRPKYKLSRRTQDADFLIRLKSAINDGKDFIRLRQSSPNNEIIQILNELYIPKEKQEKDENLVYGINNQEIKIREPDVPYSQCLGISYDDNLFMWKAEHGGKELGLYQSSKEAFEAREIYISSIPMPRKIGGAYSKARGISFSKIQKLWSVSVKGQIISYHSSENEAIKARKEYLKENDLVDVKVKGGYKTITLEERDKLRAKAKENASKTKAVKPIKSIDSKSSIKKEMAKGNESNKKSKLDYAKEFKKDTEKNKVKVSGGAKVSKDKSKNSDSTLNQKKSSKYEGVFYEEGLFMWSAEVDGKHLGLFPTEEEAHEKRAEYIKNKS
;
A
#
# COMPACT_ATOMS: atom_id res chain seq x y z
N SER A 1 -43.32 -8.25 -38.84
CA SER A 1 -44.35 -8.45 -37.80
C SER A 1 -43.65 -8.35 -36.46
N GLY A 2 -43.91 -7.29 -35.72
CA GLY A 2 -43.22 -6.97 -34.47
C GLY A 2 -43.98 -5.85 -33.78
N ASP A 3 -45.01 -6.24 -33.03
CA ASP A 3 -45.85 -5.34 -32.25
C ASP A 3 -45.02 -4.65 -31.17
N LYS A 4 -44.94 -3.33 -31.28
CA LYS A 4 -44.48 -2.48 -30.18
C LYS A 4 -45.70 -2.10 -29.37
N ASP A 5 -45.80 -2.63 -28.17
CA ASP A 5 -46.79 -2.25 -27.16
C ASP A 5 -46.64 -0.75 -26.83
N PHE A 6 -47.40 0.08 -27.54
CA PHE A 6 -47.64 1.46 -27.13
C PHE A 6 -48.60 1.44 -25.95
N ILE A 7 -48.07 1.70 -24.76
CA ILE A 7 -48.85 1.98 -23.56
C ILE A 7 -49.79 3.15 -23.89
N ARG A 8 -51.08 2.87 -24.10
CA ARG A 8 -52.10 3.93 -24.23
C ARG A 8 -52.32 4.55 -22.85
N PRO A 9 -52.12 5.87 -22.69
CA PRO A 9 -52.47 6.54 -21.44
C PRO A 9 -53.98 6.40 -21.20
N LYS A 10 -54.35 6.02 -19.97
CA LYS A 10 -55.75 5.76 -19.55
C LYS A 10 -56.63 7.02 -19.48
N TYR A 11 -56.07 8.21 -19.70
CA TYR A 11 -56.77 9.47 -19.51
C TYR A 11 -57.05 10.13 -20.85
N LYS A 12 -58.34 10.38 -21.14
CA LYS A 12 -58.73 11.29 -22.22
C LYS A 12 -58.45 12.71 -21.74
N LEU A 13 -57.27 13.23 -22.10
CA LEU A 13 -56.92 14.64 -21.90
C LEU A 13 -57.98 15.51 -22.58
N SER A 14 -58.49 16.53 -21.87
CA SER A 14 -59.47 17.47 -22.42
C SER A 14 -58.86 18.21 -23.62
N ARG A 15 -59.67 18.70 -24.58
CA ARG A 15 -59.15 19.47 -25.73
C ARG A 15 -58.27 20.67 -25.34
N ARG A 16 -58.41 21.20 -24.12
CA ARG A 16 -57.57 22.28 -23.56
C ARG A 16 -56.17 21.84 -23.12
N THR A 17 -55.95 20.54 -22.88
CA THR A 17 -54.67 20.01 -22.39
C THR A 17 -53.77 19.46 -23.51
N GLN A 18 -54.25 19.51 -24.76
CA GLN A 18 -53.44 19.29 -25.96
C GLN A 18 -52.81 20.58 -26.51
N ASP A 19 -53.03 21.71 -25.83
CA ASP A 19 -52.51 23.00 -26.24
C ASP A 19 -50.98 23.02 -26.08
N ALA A 20 -50.25 23.46 -27.10
CA ALA A 20 -48.78 23.42 -27.09
C ALA A 20 -48.19 24.24 -25.91
N ASP A 21 -48.89 25.31 -25.54
CA ASP A 21 -48.60 26.15 -24.38
C ASP A 21 -48.65 25.38 -23.06
N PHE A 22 -49.55 24.41 -22.93
CA PHE A 22 -49.67 23.55 -21.74
C PHE A 22 -48.44 22.65 -21.61
N LEU A 23 -48.03 22.01 -22.71
CA LEU A 23 -46.86 21.12 -22.72
C LEU A 23 -45.54 21.89 -22.52
N ILE A 24 -45.44 23.12 -23.06
CA ILE A 24 -44.28 23.99 -22.84
C ILE A 24 -44.21 24.41 -21.37
N ARG A 25 -45.33 24.83 -20.75
CA ARG A 25 -45.36 25.18 -19.32
C ARG A 25 -45.08 23.98 -18.42
N LEU A 26 -45.58 22.79 -18.78
CA LEU A 26 -45.29 21.55 -18.05
C LEU A 26 -43.79 21.21 -18.11
N LYS A 27 -43.18 21.30 -19.30
CA LYS A 27 -41.75 21.00 -19.50
C LYS A 27 -40.84 22.04 -18.81
N SER A 28 -41.24 23.31 -18.81
CA SER A 28 -40.54 24.39 -18.08
C SER A 28 -40.63 24.19 -16.57
N ALA A 29 -41.81 23.82 -16.04
CA ALA A 29 -42.00 23.58 -14.62
C ALA A 29 -41.20 22.37 -14.10
N ILE A 30 -41.03 21.34 -14.93
CA ILE A 30 -40.23 20.15 -14.59
C ILE A 30 -38.72 20.48 -14.56
N ASN A 31 -38.24 21.34 -15.46
CA ASN A 31 -36.79 21.58 -15.58
C ASN A 31 -36.22 22.56 -14.54
N ASP A 32 -36.93 23.63 -14.17
CA ASP A 32 -36.33 24.69 -13.34
C ASP A 32 -36.74 24.69 -11.87
N GLY A 33 -37.68 23.83 -11.43
CA GLY A 33 -38.07 23.59 -10.03
C GLY A 33 -38.72 24.77 -9.29
N LYS A 34 -38.18 25.99 -9.43
CA LYS A 34 -38.68 27.26 -8.87
C LYS A 34 -40.00 27.68 -9.50
N ASP A 35 -40.19 27.43 -10.79
CA ASP A 35 -41.45 27.76 -11.48
C ASP A 35 -42.59 26.84 -11.06
N PHE A 36 -42.30 25.57 -10.75
CA PHE A 36 -43.30 24.67 -10.16
C PHE A 36 -43.79 25.15 -8.80
N ILE A 37 -42.88 25.63 -7.94
CA ILE A 37 -43.23 26.20 -6.62
C ILE A 37 -44.12 27.43 -6.80
N ARG A 38 -43.79 28.34 -7.72
CA ARG A 38 -44.61 29.52 -8.04
C ARG A 38 -45.98 29.15 -8.60
N LEU A 39 -46.05 28.16 -9.49
CA LEU A 39 -47.34 27.67 -10.03
C LEU A 39 -48.23 27.11 -8.93
N ARG A 40 -47.63 26.36 -7.99
CA ARG A 40 -48.32 25.76 -6.84
C ARG A 40 -48.86 26.78 -5.86
N GLN A 41 -48.14 27.89 -5.66
CA GLN A 41 -48.60 28.98 -4.81
C GLN A 41 -49.68 29.84 -5.47
N SER A 42 -49.61 30.06 -6.79
CA SER A 42 -50.52 30.95 -7.51
C SER A 42 -51.82 30.29 -7.98
N SER A 43 -51.85 28.98 -8.20
CA SER A 43 -53.04 28.27 -8.67
C SER A 43 -53.06 26.80 -8.20
N PRO A 44 -53.30 26.54 -6.91
CA PRO A 44 -53.15 25.21 -6.30
C PRO A 44 -54.11 24.13 -6.84
N ASN A 45 -55.25 24.53 -7.42
CA ASN A 45 -56.26 23.63 -7.99
C ASN A 45 -56.14 23.44 -9.51
N ASN A 46 -55.00 23.80 -10.11
CA ASN A 46 -54.78 23.61 -11.53
C ASN A 46 -54.61 22.11 -11.85
N GLU A 47 -55.29 21.62 -12.89
CA GLU A 47 -55.20 20.23 -13.38
C GLU A 47 -53.74 19.80 -13.62
N ILE A 48 -52.87 20.75 -14.00
CA ILE A 48 -51.41 20.53 -14.14
C ILE A 48 -50.79 20.05 -12.83
N ILE A 49 -51.19 20.63 -11.70
CA ILE A 49 -50.62 20.31 -10.38
C ILE A 49 -51.12 18.96 -9.90
N GLN A 50 -52.38 18.60 -10.19
CA GLN A 50 -52.88 17.26 -9.91
C GLN A 50 -52.10 16.20 -10.70
N ILE A 51 -51.92 16.40 -12.01
CA ILE A 51 -51.15 15.48 -12.87
C ILE A 51 -49.69 15.41 -12.39
N LEU A 52 -49.08 16.55 -12.05
CA LEU A 52 -47.71 16.57 -11.54
C LEU A 52 -47.58 15.91 -10.17
N ASN A 53 -48.54 16.05 -9.25
CA ASN A 53 -48.51 15.36 -7.97
C ASN A 53 -48.71 13.84 -8.12
N GLU A 54 -49.45 13.38 -9.13
CA GLU A 54 -49.58 11.95 -9.44
C GLU A 54 -48.32 11.37 -10.09
N LEU A 55 -47.62 12.15 -10.92
CA LEU A 55 -46.34 11.75 -11.53
C LEU A 55 -45.15 11.88 -10.58
N TYR A 56 -45.22 12.82 -9.63
CA TYR A 56 -44.18 13.07 -8.65
C TYR A 56 -44.34 12.08 -7.49
N ILE A 57 -43.83 10.87 -7.68
CA ILE A 57 -43.62 9.94 -6.56
C ILE A 57 -42.64 10.64 -5.62
N PRO A 58 -43.03 11.01 -4.39
CA PRO A 58 -42.08 11.56 -3.44
C PRO A 58 -41.03 10.47 -3.22
N LYS A 59 -39.80 10.71 -3.71
CA LYS A 59 -38.65 9.94 -3.25
C LYS A 59 -38.71 10.00 -1.73
N GLU A 60 -38.77 8.83 -1.10
CA GLU A 60 -38.75 8.71 0.35
C GLU A 60 -37.73 9.70 0.89
N LYS A 61 -38.13 10.47 1.89
CA LYS A 61 -37.23 11.34 2.64
C LYS A 61 -36.13 10.43 3.20
N GLN A 62 -35.01 10.34 2.49
CA GLN A 62 -33.76 10.00 3.13
C GLN A 62 -33.53 11.10 4.16
N GLU A 63 -33.36 10.68 5.41
CA GLU A 63 -33.07 11.55 6.54
C GLU A 63 -31.99 12.56 6.13
N LYS A 64 -32.27 13.84 6.40
CA LYS A 64 -31.30 14.90 6.21
C LYS A 64 -30.20 14.69 7.25
N ASP A 65 -29.10 14.07 6.84
CA ASP A 65 -27.83 14.33 7.49
C ASP A 65 -27.39 15.75 7.12
N GLU A 66 -27.23 16.56 8.16
CA GLU A 66 -26.84 17.96 8.11
C GLU A 66 -25.39 18.12 7.65
N ASN A 67 -25.11 17.82 6.39
CA ASN A 67 -23.86 18.20 5.74
C ASN A 67 -23.98 19.66 5.30
N LEU A 68 -23.39 20.55 6.10
CA LEU A 68 -23.21 21.98 5.83
C LEU A 68 -22.38 22.15 4.54
N VAL A 69 -23.06 22.40 3.42
CA VAL A 69 -22.42 22.76 2.15
C VAL A 69 -22.14 24.26 2.14
N TYR A 70 -20.86 24.65 2.19
CA TYR A 70 -20.44 26.01 1.89
C TYR A 70 -20.00 26.09 0.42
N GLY A 71 -20.60 27.00 -0.34
CA GLY A 71 -20.22 27.27 -1.72
C GLY A 71 -19.29 28.48 -1.82
N ILE A 72 -18.11 28.30 -2.41
CA ILE A 72 -17.28 29.38 -2.96
C ILE A 72 -17.24 29.15 -4.48
N ASN A 73 -17.62 30.16 -5.27
CA ASN A 73 -17.57 30.16 -6.75
C ASN A 73 -18.39 29.06 -7.47
N ASN A 74 -19.60 28.75 -7.01
CA ASN A 74 -20.56 27.86 -7.71
C ASN A 74 -20.06 26.41 -7.97
N GLN A 75 -18.99 25.96 -7.31
CA GLN A 75 -18.63 24.55 -7.27
C GLN A 75 -19.12 23.94 -5.95
N GLU A 76 -19.93 22.89 -6.05
CA GLU A 76 -20.36 22.11 -4.89
C GLU A 76 -19.15 21.39 -4.28
N ILE A 77 -18.60 21.95 -3.20
CA ILE A 77 -17.57 21.27 -2.42
C ILE A 77 -18.29 20.33 -1.45
N LYS A 78 -18.25 19.03 -1.74
CA LYS A 78 -18.71 18.01 -0.79
C LYS A 78 -17.66 17.88 0.32
N ILE A 79 -17.95 18.45 1.48
CA ILE A 79 -17.17 18.20 2.69
C ILE A 79 -17.38 16.72 3.05
N ARG A 80 -16.32 15.92 2.97
CA ARG A 80 -16.35 14.49 3.29
C ARG A 80 -16.28 14.27 4.79
N GLU A 81 -16.76 13.10 5.22
CA GLU A 81 -16.50 12.58 6.55
C GLU A 81 -14.98 12.51 6.80
N PRO A 82 -14.50 13.00 7.96
CA PRO A 82 -13.08 13.21 8.24
C PRO A 82 -12.21 11.94 8.22
N ASP A 83 -12.82 10.75 8.24
CA ASP A 83 -12.12 9.48 8.38
C ASP A 83 -11.92 8.71 7.07
N VAL A 84 -12.37 9.23 5.92
CA VAL A 84 -12.20 8.56 4.62
C VAL A 84 -10.96 9.10 3.89
N PRO A 85 -9.87 8.33 3.75
CA PRO A 85 -8.67 8.81 3.07
C PRO A 85 -9.00 9.20 1.63
N TYR A 86 -8.57 10.42 1.26
CA TYR A 86 -8.81 11.03 -0.04
C TYR A 86 -8.25 10.22 -1.23
N SER A 87 -7.31 9.31 -0.98
CA SER A 87 -6.66 8.49 -2.01
C SER A 87 -6.33 7.10 -1.45
N GLN A 88 -6.65 6.04 -2.20
CA GLN A 88 -6.17 4.67 -1.92
C GLN A 88 -4.65 4.52 -2.17
N CYS A 89 -4.03 5.49 -2.83
CA CYS A 89 -2.60 5.49 -3.12
C CYS A 89 -1.82 5.92 -1.87
N LEU A 90 -1.01 5.01 -1.33
CA LEU A 90 -0.08 5.27 -0.23
C LEU A 90 0.78 6.50 -0.52
N GLY A 91 0.83 7.44 0.42
CA GLY A 91 1.63 8.66 0.32
C GLY A 91 1.02 9.76 -0.55
N ILE A 92 -0.30 9.75 -0.74
CA ILE A 92 -1.05 10.89 -1.27
C ILE A 92 -2.16 11.22 -0.29
N SER A 93 -2.14 12.43 0.23
CA SER A 93 -3.15 12.97 1.14
C SER A 93 -3.64 14.32 0.63
N TYR A 94 -4.79 14.77 1.10
CA TYR A 94 -5.28 16.13 0.83
C TYR A 94 -5.04 16.98 2.08
N ASP A 95 -4.50 18.18 1.89
CA ASP A 95 -4.27 19.16 2.95
C ASP A 95 -5.44 20.15 2.96
N ASP A 96 -6.32 20.02 3.96
CA ASP A 96 -7.52 20.85 4.09
C ASP A 96 -7.19 22.34 4.36
N ASN A 97 -6.00 22.65 4.91
CA ASN A 97 -5.62 24.05 5.18
C ASN A 97 -5.18 24.77 3.91
N LEU A 98 -4.50 24.04 3.02
CA LEU A 98 -3.94 24.58 1.79
C LEU A 98 -4.83 24.32 0.58
N PHE A 99 -5.89 23.52 0.73
CA PHE A 99 -6.76 23.05 -0.35
C PHE A 99 -5.98 22.43 -1.50
N MET A 100 -4.93 21.66 -1.17
CA MET A 100 -4.01 21.06 -2.14
C MET A 100 -3.74 19.59 -1.80
N TRP A 101 -3.43 18.80 -2.81
CA TRP A 101 -3.00 17.42 -2.66
C TRP A 101 -1.51 17.35 -2.32
N LYS A 102 -1.19 16.73 -1.19
CA LYS A 102 0.17 16.49 -0.74
C LYS A 102 0.65 15.13 -1.23
N ALA A 103 1.80 15.11 -1.91
CA ALA A 103 2.50 13.88 -2.25
C ALA A 103 3.69 13.66 -1.31
N GLU A 104 3.81 12.46 -0.77
CA GLU A 104 4.88 12.04 0.12
C GLU A 104 5.43 10.65 -0.24
N HIS A 105 6.69 10.43 0.08
CA HIS A 105 7.37 9.16 -0.15
C HIS A 105 8.35 8.84 0.97
N GLY A 106 8.04 7.81 1.77
CA GLY A 106 8.89 7.37 2.88
C GLY A 106 9.11 8.45 3.93
N GLY A 107 8.07 9.24 4.24
CA GLY A 107 8.12 10.36 5.18
C GLY A 107 8.69 11.66 4.61
N LYS A 108 9.13 11.67 3.34
CA LYS A 108 9.58 12.89 2.66
C LYS A 108 8.45 13.51 1.85
N GLU A 109 8.18 14.78 2.08
CA GLU A 109 7.28 15.57 1.25
C GLU A 109 7.90 15.85 -0.12
N LEU A 110 7.15 15.53 -1.18
CA LEU A 110 7.55 15.75 -2.57
C LEU A 110 7.01 17.09 -3.09
N GLY A 111 5.84 17.50 -2.63
CA GLY A 111 5.21 18.76 -3.00
C GLY A 111 3.71 18.79 -2.74
N LEU A 112 3.11 19.93 -3.08
CA LEU A 112 1.68 20.19 -3.04
C LEU A 112 1.18 20.43 -4.48
N TYR A 113 0.03 19.86 -4.82
CA TYR A 113 -0.50 19.78 -6.17
C TYR A 113 -1.99 20.15 -6.20
N GLN A 114 -2.48 20.62 -7.34
CA GLN A 114 -3.87 21.05 -7.45
C GLN A 114 -4.84 19.87 -7.55
N SER A 115 -4.36 18.71 -8.00
CA SER A 115 -5.17 17.49 -8.14
C SER A 115 -4.47 16.24 -7.59
N SER A 116 -5.28 15.23 -7.23
CA SER A 116 -4.75 13.92 -6.79
C SER A 116 -3.93 13.24 -7.88
N LYS A 117 -4.31 13.44 -9.14
CA LYS A 117 -3.62 12.89 -10.31
C LYS A 117 -2.22 13.48 -10.45
N GLU A 118 -2.07 14.80 -10.32
CA GLU A 118 -0.76 15.46 -10.35
C GLU A 118 0.14 14.99 -9.20
N ALA A 119 -0.42 14.89 -7.99
CA ALA A 119 0.30 14.36 -6.83
C ALA A 119 0.77 12.93 -7.07
N PHE A 120 -0.06 12.09 -7.70
CA PHE A 120 0.27 10.72 -8.07
C PHE A 120 1.37 10.65 -9.12
N GLU A 121 1.23 11.40 -10.22
CA GLU A 121 2.23 11.44 -11.29
C GLU A 121 3.59 11.94 -10.79
N ALA A 122 3.60 12.99 -9.97
CA ALA A 122 4.84 13.47 -9.36
C ALA A 122 5.51 12.43 -8.47
N ARG A 123 4.70 11.67 -7.72
CA ARG A 123 5.19 10.56 -6.90
C ARG A 123 5.73 9.41 -7.74
N GLU A 124 5.06 9.01 -8.80
CA GLU A 124 5.52 7.96 -9.71
C GLU A 124 6.82 8.34 -10.42
N ILE A 125 6.96 9.60 -10.85
CA ILE A 125 8.20 10.14 -11.41
C ILE A 125 9.32 10.04 -10.37
N TYR A 126 9.05 10.44 -9.13
CA TYR A 126 10.02 10.34 -8.05
C TYR A 126 10.43 8.89 -7.76
N ILE A 127 9.47 7.96 -7.66
CA ILE A 127 9.73 6.52 -7.45
C ILE A 127 10.60 5.95 -8.56
N SER A 128 10.30 6.31 -9.81
CA SER A 128 11.05 5.87 -10.99
C SER A 128 12.48 6.41 -10.99
N SER A 129 12.72 7.56 -10.34
CA SER A 129 14.06 8.16 -10.22
C SER A 129 14.95 7.49 -9.16
N ILE A 130 14.37 6.73 -8.20
CA ILE A 130 15.13 6.13 -7.11
C ILE A 130 15.92 4.91 -7.61
N PRO A 131 17.26 4.88 -7.45
CA PRO A 131 18.06 3.75 -7.87
C PRO A 131 17.74 2.51 -7.03
N MET A 132 17.74 1.32 -7.65
CA MET A 132 17.55 0.08 -6.91
C MET A 132 18.79 -0.24 -6.04
N PRO A 133 18.59 -0.58 -4.75
CA PRO A 133 19.69 -1.01 -3.91
C PRO A 133 20.28 -2.32 -4.44
N ARG A 134 21.61 -2.48 -4.29
CA ARG A 134 22.30 -3.71 -4.67
C ARG A 134 21.95 -4.83 -3.69
N LYS A 135 21.72 -6.04 -4.21
CA LYS A 135 21.56 -7.23 -3.37
C LYS A 135 22.92 -7.67 -2.84
N ILE A 136 22.96 -8.08 -1.58
CA ILE A 136 24.12 -8.69 -0.94
C ILE A 136 23.70 -10.08 -0.44
N GLY A 137 24.19 -11.14 -1.09
CA GLY A 137 23.82 -12.52 -0.72
C GLY A 137 22.34 -12.84 -0.96
N GLY A 138 21.74 -12.29 -2.03
CA GLY A 138 20.35 -12.53 -2.40
C GLY A 138 19.30 -11.64 -1.71
N ALA A 139 19.64 -11.03 -0.57
CA ALA A 139 18.81 -10.07 0.15
C ALA A 139 19.20 -8.61 -0.15
N TYR A 140 18.27 -7.67 0.04
CA TYR A 140 18.54 -6.24 -0.11
C TYR A 140 19.16 -5.62 1.16
N SER A 141 18.83 -6.14 2.34
CA SER A 141 19.43 -5.73 3.62
C SER A 141 20.09 -6.91 4.32
N LYS A 142 21.18 -6.64 5.05
CA LYS A 142 21.75 -7.57 6.02
C LYS A 142 21.05 -7.49 7.38
N ALA A 143 20.35 -6.40 7.65
CA ALA A 143 19.67 -6.19 8.91
C ALA A 143 18.39 -7.03 8.99
N ARG A 144 18.20 -7.67 10.14
CA ARG A 144 17.02 -8.50 10.39
C ARG A 144 15.76 -7.64 10.40
N GLY A 145 14.70 -8.15 9.76
CA GLY A 145 13.40 -7.48 9.73
C GLY A 145 13.41 -6.21 8.87
N ILE A 146 14.41 -6.04 8.01
CA ILE A 146 14.47 -4.95 7.04
C ILE A 146 14.39 -5.58 5.65
N SER A 147 13.41 -5.16 4.86
CA SER A 147 13.22 -5.60 3.48
C SER A 147 12.95 -4.42 2.56
N PHE A 148 13.29 -4.56 1.28
CA PHE A 148 13.07 -3.52 0.28
C PHE A 148 11.93 -3.92 -0.65
N SER A 149 10.92 -3.06 -0.79
CA SER A 149 9.84 -3.23 -1.74
C SER A 149 10.27 -2.73 -3.12
N LYS A 150 10.23 -3.60 -4.14
CA LYS A 150 10.61 -3.21 -5.50
C LYS A 150 9.60 -2.28 -6.15
N ILE A 151 8.32 -2.46 -5.81
CA ILE A 151 7.19 -1.70 -6.35
C ILE A 151 7.22 -0.30 -5.75
N GLN A 152 7.23 -0.22 -4.42
CA GLN A 152 7.16 1.06 -3.72
C GLN A 152 8.53 1.73 -3.56
N LYS A 153 9.64 1.07 -3.89
CA LYS A 153 11.02 1.57 -3.66
C LYS A 153 11.29 2.04 -2.23
N LEU A 154 10.60 1.46 -1.25
CA LEU A 154 10.72 1.77 0.17
C LEU A 154 11.32 0.61 0.95
N TRP A 155 11.99 0.94 2.04
CA TRP A 155 12.47 0.00 3.04
C TRP A 155 11.37 -0.23 4.07
N SER A 156 10.86 -1.46 4.16
CA SER A 156 9.88 -1.87 5.15
C SER A 156 10.56 -2.45 6.38
N VAL A 157 10.12 -2.00 7.56
CA VAL A 157 10.52 -2.56 8.86
C VAL A 157 9.47 -3.57 9.29
N SER A 158 9.90 -4.79 9.61
CA SER A 158 9.04 -5.83 10.16
C SER A 158 9.56 -6.39 11.49
N VAL A 159 8.61 -6.65 12.38
CA VAL A 159 8.84 -7.25 13.70
C VAL A 159 7.83 -8.37 13.89
N LYS A 160 8.32 -9.58 14.20
CA LYS A 160 7.50 -10.80 14.32
C LYS A 160 6.57 -11.08 13.11
N GLY A 161 6.98 -10.67 11.91
CA GLY A 161 6.22 -10.88 10.67
C GLY A 161 5.24 -9.75 10.32
N GLN A 162 5.01 -8.78 11.22
CA GLN A 162 4.16 -7.63 10.96
C GLN A 162 5.01 -6.45 10.46
N ILE A 163 4.54 -5.76 9.42
CA ILE A 163 5.17 -4.52 8.94
C ILE A 163 4.75 -3.38 9.86
N ILE A 164 5.74 -2.67 10.39
CA ILE A 164 5.57 -1.57 11.36
C ILE A 164 5.63 -0.21 10.66
N SER A 165 6.56 -0.04 9.72
CA SER A 165 6.79 1.25 9.05
C SER A 165 7.54 1.10 7.73
N TYR A 166 7.50 2.15 6.92
CA TYR A 166 8.19 2.27 5.64
C TYR A 166 9.11 3.50 5.66
N HIS A 167 10.31 3.37 5.08
CA HIS A 167 11.36 4.39 5.12
C HIS A 167 12.03 4.56 3.77
N SER A 168 12.56 5.76 3.52
CA SER A 168 13.25 6.09 2.27
C SER A 168 14.64 5.45 2.18
N SER A 169 15.29 5.18 3.33
CA SER A 169 16.63 4.60 3.39
C SER A 169 16.74 3.39 4.32
N GLU A 170 17.73 2.53 4.06
CA GLU A 170 18.01 1.35 4.90
C GLU A 170 18.39 1.77 6.33
N ASN A 171 19.17 2.85 6.47
CA ASN A 171 19.64 3.33 7.77
C ASN A 171 18.48 3.85 8.64
N GLU A 172 17.53 4.58 8.05
CA GLU A 172 16.32 5.03 8.73
C GLU A 172 15.48 3.83 9.19
N ALA A 173 15.28 2.84 8.31
CA ALA A 173 14.56 1.61 8.64
C ALA A 173 15.23 0.86 9.80
N ILE A 174 16.56 0.74 9.80
CA ILE A 174 17.33 0.11 10.89
C ILE A 174 17.16 0.90 12.20
N LYS A 175 17.22 2.22 12.15
CA LYS A 175 17.04 3.09 13.32
C LYS A 175 15.63 2.95 13.90
N ALA A 176 14.62 3.08 13.06
CA ALA A 176 13.21 2.93 13.45
C ALA A 176 12.93 1.54 14.05
N ARG A 177 13.52 0.47 13.49
CA ARG A 177 13.39 -0.87 14.08
C ARG A 177 14.01 -0.94 15.48
N LYS A 178 15.18 -0.34 15.69
CA LYS A 178 15.83 -0.32 17.02
C LYS A 178 15.00 0.46 18.04
N GLU A 179 14.46 1.61 17.65
CA GLU A 179 13.57 2.42 18.49
C GLU A 179 12.31 1.64 18.85
N TYR A 180 11.64 1.03 17.87
CA TYR A 180 10.47 0.19 18.11
C TYR A 180 10.75 -0.99 19.05
N LEU A 181 11.88 -1.69 18.88
CA LEU A 181 12.26 -2.78 19.79
C LEU A 181 12.49 -2.27 21.22
N LYS A 182 13.08 -1.08 21.37
CA LYS A 182 13.33 -0.45 22.68
C LYS A 182 12.02 -0.03 23.36
N GLU A 183 11.11 0.59 22.63
CA GLU A 183 9.81 1.07 23.15
C GLU A 183 8.88 -0.07 23.58
N ASN A 184 9.01 -1.25 22.97
CA ASN A 184 8.14 -2.40 23.24
C ASN A 184 8.82 -3.48 24.10
N ASP A 185 9.96 -3.18 24.74
CA ASP A 185 10.73 -4.13 25.55
C ASP A 185 11.04 -5.45 24.81
N LEU A 186 11.36 -5.34 23.52
CA LEU A 186 11.70 -6.45 22.65
C LEU A 186 13.20 -6.51 22.38
N VAL A 187 13.71 -7.73 22.20
CA VAL A 187 15.11 -7.98 21.83
C VAL A 187 15.22 -9.10 20.81
N ASP A 188 16.21 -8.99 19.92
CA ASP A 188 16.61 -10.10 19.06
C ASP A 188 17.60 -11.01 19.79
N VAL A 189 17.27 -12.30 19.89
CA VAL A 189 18.12 -13.34 20.48
C VAL A 189 18.49 -14.35 19.41
N LYS A 190 19.78 -14.72 19.37
CA LYS A 190 20.29 -15.75 18.49
C LYS A 190 19.83 -17.13 18.99
N VAL A 191 19.18 -17.89 18.12
CA VAL A 191 18.69 -19.25 18.39
C VAL A 191 19.26 -20.23 17.35
N LYS A 192 19.16 -21.53 17.59
CA LYS A 192 19.51 -22.54 16.58
C LYS A 192 18.62 -22.31 15.35
N GLY A 193 19.22 -22.00 14.20
CA GLY A 193 18.48 -21.67 12.97
C GLY A 193 18.26 -20.17 12.72
N GLY A 194 18.84 -19.27 13.53
CA GLY A 194 18.88 -17.84 13.20
C GLY A 194 18.67 -16.94 14.40
N TYR A 195 17.73 -16.00 14.27
CA TYR A 195 17.37 -15.05 15.31
C TYR A 195 15.87 -15.14 15.59
N LYS A 196 15.47 -14.87 16.83
CA LYS A 196 14.08 -14.76 17.27
C LYS A 196 13.93 -13.47 18.07
N THR A 197 12.85 -12.74 17.80
CA THR A 197 12.51 -11.52 18.55
C THR A 197 11.61 -11.91 19.72
N ILE A 198 12.05 -11.64 20.95
CA ILE A 198 11.39 -12.04 22.21
C ILE A 198 11.28 -10.84 23.14
N THR A 199 10.45 -10.92 24.18
CA THR A 199 10.38 -9.87 25.21
C THR A 199 11.61 -9.90 26.12
N LEU A 200 11.88 -8.80 26.82
CA LEU A 200 12.93 -8.74 27.84
C LEU A 200 12.70 -9.76 28.96
N GLU A 201 11.46 -9.94 29.41
CA GLU A 201 11.12 -10.97 30.40
C GLU A 201 11.42 -12.39 29.92
N GLU A 202 11.06 -12.71 28.66
CA GLU A 202 11.38 -14.01 28.06
C GLU A 202 12.88 -14.22 27.98
N ARG A 203 13.64 -13.17 27.64
CA ARG A 203 15.10 -13.21 27.62
C ARG A 203 15.68 -13.54 28.99
N ASP A 204 15.15 -12.94 30.05
CA ASP A 204 15.65 -13.15 31.40
C ASP A 204 15.26 -14.54 31.94
N LYS A 205 14.06 -15.04 31.62
CA LYS A 205 13.67 -16.43 31.85
C LYS A 205 14.61 -17.42 31.16
N LEU A 206 15.00 -17.15 29.90
CA LEU A 206 15.96 -17.99 29.17
C LEU A 206 17.36 -17.96 29.81
N ARG A 207 17.81 -16.79 30.28
CA ARG A 207 19.08 -16.66 31.00
C ARG A 207 19.08 -17.39 32.34
N ALA A 208 17.99 -17.32 33.09
CA ALA A 208 17.84 -18.03 34.36
C ALA A 208 17.88 -19.56 34.15
N LYS A 209 17.13 -20.08 33.17
CA LYS A 209 17.16 -21.50 32.79
C LYS A 209 18.56 -21.97 32.37
N ALA A 210 19.29 -21.15 31.61
CA ALA A 210 20.65 -21.47 31.22
C ALA A 210 21.62 -21.55 32.42
N LYS A 211 21.47 -20.65 33.40
CA LYS A 211 22.27 -20.67 34.64
C LYS A 211 21.95 -21.89 35.50
N GLU A 212 20.67 -22.26 35.63
CA GLU A 212 20.24 -23.44 36.38
C GLU A 212 20.75 -24.75 35.76
N ASN A 213 20.73 -24.84 34.43
CA ASN A 213 21.29 -26.01 33.74
C ASN A 213 22.81 -26.09 33.91
N ALA A 214 23.51 -24.95 33.87
CA ALA A 214 24.96 -24.91 34.10
C ALA A 214 25.35 -25.32 35.53
N SER A 215 24.56 -24.97 36.55
CA SER A 215 24.83 -25.40 37.93
C SER A 215 24.56 -26.89 38.15
N LYS A 216 23.49 -27.44 37.56
CA LYS A 216 23.20 -28.89 37.60
C LYS A 216 24.30 -29.73 36.96
N THR A 217 24.88 -29.26 35.87
CA THR A 217 25.95 -30.00 35.16
C THR A 217 27.28 -29.99 35.94
N LYS A 218 27.56 -28.94 36.74
CA LYS A 218 28.76 -28.87 37.60
C LYS A 218 28.67 -29.71 38.87
N ALA A 219 27.48 -30.14 39.28
CA ALA A 219 27.28 -31.00 40.45
C ALA A 219 27.45 -32.50 40.16
N VAL A 220 27.63 -32.88 38.89
CA VAL A 220 28.03 -34.25 38.53
C VAL A 220 29.50 -34.42 38.89
N LYS A 221 29.74 -35.16 39.98
CA LYS A 221 31.06 -35.45 40.56
C LYS A 221 32.11 -35.75 39.49
N PRO A 222 33.38 -35.31 39.68
CA PRO A 222 34.47 -35.75 38.82
C PRO A 222 34.48 -37.29 38.85
N ILE A 223 34.23 -37.89 37.68
CA ILE A 223 34.45 -39.31 37.48
C ILE A 223 35.91 -39.53 37.87
N LYS A 224 36.12 -40.31 38.93
CA LYS A 224 37.45 -40.74 39.37
C LYS A 224 38.20 -41.19 38.13
N SER A 225 39.26 -40.47 37.79
CA SER A 225 40.21 -40.87 36.77
C SER A 225 40.57 -42.33 37.02
N ILE A 226 40.15 -43.19 36.09
CA ILE A 226 40.66 -44.55 36.05
C ILE A 226 42.14 -44.40 35.69
N ASP A 227 43.00 -44.68 36.66
CA ASP A 227 44.45 -44.71 36.52
C ASP A 227 44.84 -45.72 35.44
N SER A 228 44.86 -45.25 34.21
CA SER A 228 45.43 -45.98 33.08
C SER A 228 46.93 -45.73 33.10
N LYS A 229 47.63 -46.51 33.94
CA LYS A 229 49.09 -46.68 33.84
C LYS A 229 49.41 -47.23 32.45
N SER A 230 49.76 -46.36 31.50
CA SER A 230 50.60 -46.76 30.39
C SER A 230 51.65 -45.68 30.16
N SER A 231 52.88 -46.11 30.42
CA SER A 231 54.12 -45.35 30.39
C SER A 231 54.59 -45.18 28.96
N ILE A 232 54.56 -43.96 28.43
CA ILE A 232 55.48 -43.55 27.36
C ILE A 232 56.04 -42.17 27.72
N LYS A 233 57.33 -42.17 28.04
CA LYS A 233 58.19 -41.03 28.36
C LYS A 233 58.48 -40.21 27.11
N LYS A 234 58.63 -38.88 27.34
CA LYS A 234 59.51 -37.90 26.66
C LYS A 234 59.22 -37.67 25.17
N GLU A 235 59.18 -36.45 24.64
CA GLU A 235 60.19 -35.40 24.75
C GLU A 235 59.67 -34.11 24.06
N MET A 236 60.34 -33.00 24.35
CA MET A 236 60.30 -31.68 23.68
C MET A 236 59.33 -30.60 24.22
N ALA A 237 59.93 -29.80 25.10
CA ALA A 237 59.55 -28.44 25.46
C ALA A 237 59.92 -27.42 24.36
N LYS A 238 59.07 -26.39 24.23
CA LYS A 238 59.31 -24.97 23.86
C LYS A 238 57.93 -24.43 23.45
N GLY A 239 57.24 -23.54 24.17
CA GLY A 239 57.69 -22.34 24.86
C GLY A 239 57.03 -21.15 24.16
N ASN A 240 56.00 -20.56 24.77
CA ASN A 240 55.79 -19.11 24.87
C ASN A 240 54.38 -18.77 25.41
N GLU A 241 54.38 -18.38 26.67
CA GLU A 241 53.34 -17.57 27.30
C GLU A 241 53.54 -16.07 27.00
N SER A 242 52.50 -15.31 27.36
CA SER A 242 52.34 -13.84 27.34
C SER A 242 51.68 -13.32 26.05
N ASN A 243 50.68 -12.43 26.08
CA ASN A 243 50.27 -11.52 27.13
C ASN A 243 48.85 -10.97 26.86
N LYS A 244 48.12 -10.76 27.97
CA LYS A 244 47.19 -9.66 28.29
C LYS A 244 46.13 -9.17 27.27
N LYS A 245 44.87 -9.34 27.71
CA LYS A 245 43.81 -8.31 27.86
C LYS A 245 44.06 -6.96 27.17
N SER A 246 43.18 -6.62 26.22
CA SER A 246 42.79 -5.24 25.96
C SER A 246 41.25 -5.10 26.00
N LYS A 247 40.79 -4.40 27.04
CA LYS A 247 39.58 -3.57 26.97
C LYS A 247 39.94 -2.39 26.08
N LEU A 248 39.09 -2.02 25.12
CA LEU A 248 39.11 -0.65 24.62
C LEU A 248 37.69 -0.17 24.33
N ASP A 249 37.32 0.85 25.07
CA ASP A 249 36.15 1.69 24.91
C ASP A 249 36.22 2.44 23.56
N TYR A 250 35.11 2.51 22.84
CA TYR A 250 34.95 3.41 21.69
C TYR A 250 33.97 4.52 22.09
N ALA A 251 34.54 5.60 22.62
CA ALA A 251 33.91 6.91 22.72
C ALA A 251 34.97 7.97 22.44
N LYS A 252 34.91 8.60 21.26
CA LYS A 252 35.23 10.02 21.00
C LYS A 252 35.09 10.32 19.50
N GLU A 253 34.18 11.24 19.20
CA GLU A 253 34.47 12.57 18.61
C GLU A 253 34.94 12.53 17.14
N PHE A 254 33.97 12.65 16.23
CA PHE A 254 34.23 13.14 14.88
C PHE A 254 34.34 14.68 14.95
N LYS A 255 35.57 15.19 14.85
CA LYS A 255 35.82 16.58 14.46
C LYS A 255 35.74 16.70 12.93
N LYS A 256 35.04 17.75 12.52
CA LYS A 256 35.09 18.41 11.20
C LYS A 256 36.53 18.53 10.72
N ASP A 257 36.75 18.19 9.45
CA ASP A 257 37.63 18.96 8.58
C ASP A 257 37.09 18.96 7.14
N THR A 258 36.64 20.15 6.77
CA THR A 258 36.58 20.69 5.42
C THR A 258 37.97 20.66 4.79
N GLU A 259 38.14 20.06 3.61
CA GLU A 259 38.88 20.73 2.53
C GLU A 259 38.71 20.07 1.16
N LYS A 260 38.28 20.93 0.23
CA LYS A 260 38.49 21.01 -1.22
C LYS A 260 39.39 19.92 -1.82
N ASN A 261 38.84 19.17 -2.78
CA ASN A 261 39.64 18.76 -3.94
C ASN A 261 38.85 18.86 -5.25
N LYS A 262 39.37 19.74 -6.10
CA LYS A 262 38.94 20.08 -7.44
C LYS A 262 39.77 19.22 -8.38
N VAL A 263 39.18 18.18 -8.99
CA VAL A 263 39.84 17.43 -10.06
C VAL A 263 38.92 17.34 -11.26
N LYS A 264 39.39 17.95 -12.34
CA LYS A 264 38.82 18.00 -13.69
C LYS A 264 39.67 17.08 -14.54
N VAL A 265 39.16 15.94 -14.99
CA VAL A 265 39.78 15.18 -16.10
C VAL A 265 38.71 14.54 -16.97
N SER A 266 38.93 14.75 -18.25
CA SER A 266 38.23 14.36 -19.46
C SER A 266 38.15 12.86 -19.72
N GLY A 267 37.10 12.46 -20.46
CA GLY A 267 37.28 11.79 -21.74
C GLY A 267 37.28 10.25 -21.75
N GLY A 268 36.17 9.70 -22.25
CA GLY A 268 36.17 8.52 -23.12
C GLY A 268 36.17 7.14 -22.46
N ALA A 269 35.10 6.36 -22.67
CA ALA A 269 35.15 5.12 -23.46
C ALA A 269 33.91 4.23 -23.29
N LYS A 270 33.43 3.76 -24.46
CA LYS A 270 32.90 2.42 -24.77
C LYS A 270 31.58 1.96 -24.13
N VAL A 271 30.56 2.07 -24.97
CA VAL A 271 29.34 1.25 -25.00
C VAL A 271 29.70 -0.22 -25.21
N SER A 272 29.44 -1.07 -24.22
CA SER A 272 29.36 -2.52 -24.37
C SER A 272 27.89 -2.96 -24.31
N LYS A 273 27.49 -3.67 -25.36
CA LYS A 273 26.13 -4.09 -25.67
C LYS A 273 26.00 -5.57 -25.27
N ASP A 274 25.57 -5.84 -24.04
CA ASP A 274 25.31 -7.21 -23.59
C ASP A 274 23.82 -7.53 -23.66
N LYS A 275 23.50 -8.42 -24.62
CA LYS A 275 22.27 -9.20 -24.67
C LYS A 275 22.31 -10.23 -23.55
N SER A 276 21.43 -10.13 -22.55
CA SER A 276 21.09 -11.28 -21.70
C SER A 276 19.62 -11.67 -21.91
N LYS A 277 19.44 -12.78 -22.64
CA LYS A 277 18.26 -13.64 -22.55
C LYS A 277 18.42 -14.47 -21.28
N ASN A 278 17.50 -14.34 -20.33
CA ASN A 278 17.14 -15.40 -19.38
C ASN A 278 15.85 -15.00 -18.67
N SER A 279 14.73 -15.51 -19.19
CA SER A 279 13.41 -15.43 -18.56
C SER A 279 13.22 -16.66 -17.67
N ASP A 280 13.76 -16.61 -16.45
CA ASP A 280 13.32 -17.51 -15.38
C ASP A 280 11.99 -16.99 -14.85
N SER A 281 10.90 -17.58 -15.37
CA SER A 281 9.55 -17.37 -14.86
C SER A 281 9.45 -17.95 -13.45
N THR A 282 9.65 -17.11 -12.43
CA THR A 282 9.21 -17.42 -11.08
C THR A 282 7.72 -17.73 -11.13
N LEU A 283 7.39 -19.00 -10.89
CA LEU A 283 6.06 -19.57 -10.89
C LEU A 283 5.28 -18.96 -9.71
N ASN A 284 4.74 -17.76 -9.91
CA ASN A 284 3.80 -17.15 -8.99
C ASN A 284 2.56 -18.04 -8.97
N GLN A 285 2.22 -18.57 -7.80
CA GLN A 285 1.03 -19.40 -7.60
C GLN A 285 -0.20 -18.54 -7.88
N LYS A 286 -0.74 -18.64 -9.10
CA LYS A 286 -1.99 -17.99 -9.49
C LYS A 286 -3.13 -18.60 -8.67
N LYS A 287 -3.83 -17.80 -7.87
CA LYS A 287 -5.11 -18.23 -7.28
C LYS A 287 -6.12 -18.37 -8.42
N SER A 288 -6.69 -19.57 -8.56
CA SER A 288 -7.66 -19.90 -9.61
C SER A 288 -9.02 -19.25 -9.32
N SER A 289 -9.56 -18.53 -10.31
CA SER A 289 -10.92 -18.00 -10.32
C SER A 289 -11.96 -19.12 -10.44
N LYS A 290 -13.24 -18.80 -10.14
CA LYS A 290 -14.40 -19.64 -10.55
C LYS A 290 -14.66 -19.60 -12.06
N TYR A 291 -14.14 -18.60 -12.78
CA TYR A 291 -14.29 -18.44 -14.22
C TYR A 291 -13.05 -18.91 -14.97
N GLU A 292 -13.25 -19.68 -16.03
CA GLU A 292 -12.15 -20.16 -16.88
C GLU A 292 -11.40 -18.99 -17.52
N GLY A 293 -10.07 -19.04 -17.49
CA GLY A 293 -9.21 -18.00 -18.06
C GLY A 293 -9.18 -16.70 -17.25
N VAL A 294 -9.70 -16.67 -16.03
CA VAL A 294 -9.56 -15.55 -15.10
C VAL A 294 -8.66 -15.98 -13.94
N PHE A 295 -7.71 -15.14 -13.52
CA PHE A 295 -6.82 -15.45 -12.40
C PHE A 295 -6.44 -14.20 -11.62
N TYR A 296 -6.21 -14.35 -10.31
CA TYR A 296 -5.77 -13.25 -9.47
C TYR A 296 -4.25 -13.14 -9.46
N GLU A 297 -3.74 -11.96 -9.79
CA GLU A 297 -2.31 -11.65 -9.74
C GLU A 297 -1.95 -11.02 -8.39
N GLU A 298 -1.49 -11.83 -7.44
CA GLU A 298 -1.14 -11.37 -6.07
C GLU A 298 -0.10 -10.24 -6.05
N GLY A 299 0.75 -10.14 -7.08
CA GLY A 299 1.74 -9.07 -7.18
C GLY A 299 1.17 -7.70 -7.57
N LEU A 300 0.01 -7.69 -8.24
CA LEU A 300 -0.65 -6.48 -8.72
C LEU A 300 -1.97 -6.19 -8.01
N PHE A 301 -2.44 -7.12 -7.17
CA PHE A 301 -3.73 -7.06 -6.49
C PHE A 301 -4.92 -6.89 -7.44
N MET A 302 -4.79 -7.39 -8.67
CA MET A 302 -5.79 -7.27 -9.73
C MET A 302 -6.11 -8.63 -10.36
N TRP A 303 -7.30 -8.74 -10.96
CA TRP A 303 -7.74 -9.88 -11.73
C TRP A 303 -7.29 -9.75 -13.18
N SER A 304 -6.70 -10.80 -13.72
CA SER A 304 -6.29 -10.87 -15.12
C SER A 304 -7.24 -11.79 -15.90
N ALA A 305 -7.55 -11.41 -17.14
CA ALA A 305 -8.31 -12.24 -18.07
C ALA A 305 -7.44 -12.69 -19.24
N GLU A 306 -7.52 -13.96 -19.61
CA GLU A 306 -6.75 -14.59 -20.67
C GLU A 306 -7.64 -15.47 -21.56
N VAL A 307 -7.44 -15.37 -22.88
CA VAL A 307 -8.13 -16.18 -23.91
C VAL A 307 -7.09 -16.69 -24.90
N ASP A 308 -7.00 -18.01 -25.08
CA ASP A 308 -6.07 -18.67 -26.01
C ASP A 308 -4.60 -18.20 -25.86
N GLY A 309 -4.13 -18.00 -24.63
CA GLY A 309 -2.77 -17.49 -24.36
C GLY A 309 -2.59 -15.98 -24.49
N LYS A 310 -3.65 -15.23 -24.81
CA LYS A 310 -3.63 -13.77 -24.95
C LYS A 310 -4.20 -13.08 -23.71
N HIS A 311 -3.37 -12.24 -23.09
CA HIS A 311 -3.75 -11.39 -21.97
C HIS A 311 -4.64 -10.22 -22.44
N LEU A 312 -5.86 -10.12 -21.88
CA LEU A 312 -6.86 -9.12 -22.26
C LEU A 312 -6.77 -7.84 -21.42
N GLY A 313 -6.21 -7.90 -20.21
CA GLY A 313 -6.12 -6.75 -19.32
C GLY A 313 -6.07 -7.16 -17.85
N LEU A 314 -5.93 -6.15 -16.99
CA LEU A 314 -6.04 -6.26 -15.54
C LEU A 314 -7.26 -5.48 -15.08
N PHE A 315 -8.03 -6.06 -14.17
CA PHE A 315 -9.33 -5.59 -13.73
C PHE A 315 -9.41 -5.59 -12.20
N PRO A 316 -10.14 -4.65 -11.60
CA PRO A 316 -10.27 -4.56 -10.16
C PRO A 316 -11.10 -5.70 -9.56
N THR A 317 -12.03 -6.29 -10.33
CA THR A 317 -12.94 -7.35 -9.87
C THR A 317 -12.90 -8.60 -10.76
N GLU A 318 -13.27 -9.74 -10.17
CA GLU A 318 -13.34 -11.03 -10.87
C GLU A 318 -14.42 -11.00 -11.96
N GLU A 319 -15.55 -10.36 -11.66
CA GLU A 319 -16.69 -10.20 -12.57
C GLU A 319 -16.34 -9.36 -13.80
N GLU A 320 -15.62 -8.25 -13.64
CA GLU A 320 -15.23 -7.38 -14.74
C GLU A 320 -14.22 -8.07 -15.69
N ALA A 321 -13.26 -8.80 -15.12
CA ALA A 321 -12.34 -9.64 -15.89
C ALA A 321 -13.09 -10.69 -16.72
N HIS A 322 -14.09 -11.33 -16.12
CA HIS A 322 -14.94 -12.32 -16.80
C HIS A 322 -15.80 -11.69 -17.91
N GLU A 323 -16.42 -10.53 -17.66
CA GLU A 323 -17.24 -9.84 -18.66
C GLU A 323 -16.39 -9.45 -19.89
N LYS A 324 -15.19 -8.91 -19.68
CA LYS A 324 -14.27 -8.54 -20.76
C LYS A 324 -13.78 -9.76 -21.54
N ARG A 325 -13.59 -10.89 -20.86
CA ARG A 325 -13.31 -12.17 -21.51
C ARG A 325 -14.48 -12.62 -22.40
N ALA A 326 -15.71 -12.59 -21.89
CA ALA A 326 -16.90 -12.99 -22.63
C ALA A 326 -17.15 -12.10 -23.86
N GLU A 327 -16.97 -10.79 -23.71
CA GLU A 327 -17.04 -9.81 -24.80
C GLU A 327 -16.01 -10.12 -25.91
N TYR A 328 -14.77 -10.44 -25.52
CA TYR A 328 -13.71 -10.81 -26.47
C TYR A 328 -14.04 -12.09 -27.27
N ILE A 329 -14.56 -13.13 -26.59
CA ILE A 329 -14.95 -14.38 -27.24
C ILE A 329 -16.10 -14.14 -28.22
N LYS A 330 -17.13 -13.38 -27.82
CA LYS A 330 -18.29 -13.04 -28.65
C LYS A 330 -17.91 -12.24 -29.90
N ASN A 331 -16.90 -11.37 -29.81
CA ASN A 331 -16.42 -10.60 -30.96
C ASN A 331 -15.50 -11.39 -31.90
N LYS A 332 -14.99 -12.55 -31.45
CA LYS A 332 -14.10 -13.43 -32.24
C LYS A 332 -14.86 -14.53 -32.98
N SER A 333 -16.05 -14.90 -32.50
CA SER A 333 -16.98 -15.87 -33.12
C SER A 333 -17.80 -15.26 -34.24
#